data_AF-A0A2D0N7N6-F1
#
_entry.id   AF-A0A2D0N7N6-F1
#
_cell.length_a   1.000
_cell.length_b   1.000
_cell.length_c   1.000
_cell.angle_alpha   90.00
_cell.angle_beta   90.00
_cell.angle_gamma   90.00
#
_symmetry.space_group_name_H-M   'P 1'
#
loop_
_entity.id
_entity.type
_entity.pdbx_description
1 polymer ?
#
loop_
_entity_poly.entity_id
_entity_poly.type
_entity_poly.pdbx_seq_one_letter_code
_entity_poly.pdbx_strand_id
1 'polypeptide(L)'
;MATKKFLELQDFSDSDLQSELETTQGQYQKLKFDHAVKGLDNPLVLREVRRDIARLQTEIRRREVANMSEEQLAKRSKIRNRRRK
;
A
#
# COMPACT_ATOMS: atom_id res chain seq x y z
N MET A 1 0.27 -15.90 -9.97
CA MET A 1 -0.93 -15.25 -10.53
C MET A 1 -1.26 -14.03 -9.70
N ALA A 2 -1.77 -12.96 -10.31
CA ALA A 2 -2.28 -11.81 -9.55
C ALA A 2 -3.43 -12.26 -8.64
N THR A 3 -3.42 -11.85 -7.39
CA THR A 3 -4.54 -12.12 -6.48
C THR A 3 -5.79 -11.37 -6.95
N LYS A 4 -6.99 -11.93 -6.79
CA LYS A 4 -8.26 -11.28 -7.16
C LYS A 4 -8.35 -9.83 -6.65
N LYS A 5 -7.95 -9.64 -5.39
CA LYS A 5 -7.88 -8.33 -4.72
C LYS A 5 -6.94 -7.32 -5.40
N PHE A 6 -5.92 -7.77 -6.13
CA PHE A 6 -5.05 -6.87 -6.90
C PHE A 6 -5.70 -6.42 -8.21
N LEU A 7 -6.45 -7.32 -8.87
CA LEU A 7 -7.17 -6.99 -10.10
C LEU A 7 -8.30 -6.00 -9.79
N GLU A 8 -9.05 -6.23 -8.72
CA GLU A 8 -10.09 -5.31 -8.24
C GLU A 8 -9.53 -3.90 -7.95
N LEU A 9 -8.32 -3.79 -7.40
CA LEU A 9 -7.65 -2.50 -7.14
C LEU A 9 -7.33 -1.69 -8.40
N GLN A 10 -7.22 -2.33 -9.56
CA GLN A 10 -6.99 -1.59 -10.81
C GLN A 10 -8.25 -0.86 -11.29
N ASP A 11 -9.44 -1.36 -10.93
CA ASP A 11 -10.73 -0.82 -11.36
C ASP A 11 -11.19 0.38 -10.53
N PHE A 12 -10.59 0.63 -9.36
CA PHE A 12 -10.92 1.78 -8.50
C PHE A 12 -10.41 3.11 -9.07
N SER A 13 -11.13 4.21 -8.80
CA SER A 13 -10.67 5.56 -9.11
C SER A 13 -9.54 6.00 -8.16
N ASP A 14 -8.80 7.05 -8.54
CA ASP A 14 -7.69 7.57 -7.72
C ASP A 14 -8.16 8.08 -6.34
N SER A 15 -9.34 8.69 -6.27
CA SER A 15 -9.92 9.14 -5.00
C SER A 15 -10.33 7.96 -4.12
N ASP A 16 -10.93 6.93 -4.71
CA ASP A 16 -11.40 5.77 -3.94
C ASP A 16 -10.23 4.99 -3.35
N LEU A 17 -9.11 4.88 -4.08
CA LEU A 17 -7.89 4.25 -3.57
C LEU A 17 -7.31 4.99 -2.35
N GLN A 18 -7.39 6.33 -2.34
CA GLN A 18 -6.93 7.12 -1.19
C GLN A 18 -7.86 6.97 0.01
N SER A 19 -9.18 7.03 -0.21
CA SER A 19 -10.16 6.81 0.86
C SER A 19 -10.03 5.41 1.45
N GLU A 20 -9.89 4.37 0.62
CA GLU A 20 -9.71 2.99 1.09
C GLU A 20 -8.37 2.78 1.81
N LEU A 21 -7.32 3.52 1.43
CA LEU A 21 -6.06 3.51 2.16
C LEU A 21 -6.24 4.07 3.58
N GLU A 22 -6.95 5.18 3.74
CA GLU A 22 -7.18 5.80 5.05
C GLU A 22 -8.03 4.92 5.96
N THR A 23 -9.10 4.32 5.41
CA THR A 23 -9.98 3.40 6.17
C THR A 23 -9.19 2.18 6.65
N THR A 24 -8.42 1.54 5.76
CA THR A 24 -7.62 0.34 6.10
C THR A 24 -6.49 0.64 7.07
N GLN A 25 -5.86 1.81 6.99
CA GLN A 25 -4.88 2.26 7.98
C GLN A 25 -5.52 2.49 9.36
N GLY A 26 -6.70 3.11 9.42
CA GLY A 26 -7.44 3.28 10.66
C GLY A 26 -7.83 1.95 11.30
N GLN A 27 -8.28 0.99 10.49
CA GLN A 27 -8.58 -0.37 10.96
C GLN A 27 -7.33 -1.08 11.50
N TYR A 28 -6.20 -0.97 10.79
CA TYR A 28 -4.93 -1.55 11.24
C TYR A 28 -4.49 -0.99 12.60
N GLN A 29 -4.62 0.32 12.81
CA GLN A 29 -4.29 0.94 14.09
C GLN A 29 -5.15 0.39 15.22
N LYS A 30 -6.47 0.32 15.04
CA LYS A 30 -7.40 -0.26 16.02
C LYS A 30 -7.03 -1.71 16.35
N LEU A 31 -6.85 -2.55 15.34
CA LEU A 31 -6.45 -3.95 15.52
C LEU A 31 -5.11 -4.10 16.24
N LYS A 32 -4.16 -3.20 15.98
CA LYS A 32 -2.86 -3.18 16.68
C LYS A 32 -3.03 -2.83 18.17
N PHE A 33 -3.87 -1.85 18.49
CA PHE A 33 -4.18 -1.50 19.87
C PHE A 33 -4.91 -2.65 20.59
N ASP A 34 -5.93 -3.23 19.97
CA ASP A 34 -6.69 -4.35 20.53
C ASP A 34 -5.78 -5.56 20.78
N HIS A 35 -4.89 -5.88 19.84
CA HIS A 35 -3.87 -6.92 20.01
C HIS A 35 -2.92 -6.63 21.18
N ALA A 36 -2.51 -5.39 21.38
CA ALA A 36 -1.61 -5.01 22.46
C ALA A 36 -2.29 -5.08 23.85
N VAL A 37 -3.60 -4.78 23.92
CA VAL A 37 -4.34 -4.72 25.20
C VAL A 37 -4.86 -6.10 25.61
N LYS A 38 -5.48 -6.85 24.69
CA LYS A 38 -6.19 -8.10 25.01
C LYS A 38 -5.57 -9.34 24.37
N GLY A 39 -4.65 -9.16 23.43
CA GLY A 39 -4.29 -10.21 22.47
C GLY A 39 -5.41 -10.41 21.44
N LEU A 40 -5.06 -10.71 20.18
CA LEU A 40 -6.05 -11.14 19.20
C LEU A 40 -6.09 -12.66 19.14
N ASP A 41 -7.28 -13.21 18.91
CA ASP A 41 -7.48 -14.63 18.65
C ASP A 41 -6.70 -15.12 17.42
N ASN A 42 -6.56 -14.26 16.40
CA ASN A 42 -5.78 -14.57 15.20
C ASN A 42 -4.80 -13.43 14.81
N PRO A 43 -3.51 -13.54 15.18
CA PRO A 43 -2.48 -12.58 14.80
C PRO A 43 -2.20 -12.50 13.29
N LEU A 44 -2.63 -13.48 12.49
CA LEU A 44 -2.44 -13.46 11.03
C LEU A 44 -3.25 -12.35 10.36
N VAL A 45 -4.34 -11.91 10.96
CA VAL A 45 -5.17 -10.81 10.45
C VAL A 45 -4.35 -9.52 10.33
N LEU A 46 -3.49 -9.22 11.31
CA LEU A 46 -2.55 -8.08 11.25
C LEU A 46 -1.57 -8.20 10.07
N ARG A 47 -1.21 -9.42 9.66
CA ARG A 47 -0.33 -9.64 8.51
C ARG A 47 -1.08 -9.42 7.20
N GLU A 48 -2.34 -9.84 7.12
CA GLU A 48 -3.19 -9.65 5.95
C GLU A 48 -3.50 -8.18 5.71
N VAL A 49 -3.95 -7.46 6.74
CA VAL A 49 -4.22 -6.02 6.66
C VAL A 49 -2.97 -5.23 6.24
N ARG A 50 -1.79 -5.57 6.77
CA ARG A 50 -0.52 -4.95 6.31
C ARG A 50 -0.24 -5.20 4.83
N ARG A 51 -0.52 -6.40 4.34
CA ARG A 51 -0.34 -6.73 2.91
C ARG A 51 -1.31 -5.93 2.05
N ASP A 52 -2.53 -5.71 2.53
CA ASP A 52 -3.53 -4.93 1.81
C ASP A 52 -3.16 -3.44 1.73
N ILE A 53 -2.69 -2.86 2.83
CA ILE A 53 -2.13 -1.49 2.83
C ILE A 53 -0.97 -1.39 1.82
N ALA A 54 -0.06 -2.37 1.81
CA ALA A 54 1.07 -2.37 0.88
C ALA A 54 0.62 -2.46 -0.59
N ARG A 55 -0.43 -3.24 -0.89
CA ARG A 55 -1.01 -3.34 -2.24
C ARG A 55 -1.61 -2.00 -2.69
N LEU A 56 -2.41 -1.37 -1.83
CA LEU A 56 -3.01 -0.04 -2.08
C LEU A 56 -1.92 1.00 -2.37
N GLN A 57 -0.90 1.09 -1.51
CA GLN A 57 0.22 2.01 -1.70
C GLN A 57 1.01 1.72 -3.00
N THR A 58 1.15 0.45 -3.37
CA THR A 58 1.86 0.06 -4.59
C THR A 58 1.11 0.51 -5.84
N GLU A 59 -0.21 0.36 -5.89
CA GLU A 59 -1.03 0.81 -7.01
C GLU A 59 -1.06 2.34 -7.11
N ILE A 60 -1.26 3.06 -5.99
CA ILE A 60 -1.15 4.53 -5.96
C ILE A 60 0.21 4.97 -6.52
N ARG A 61 1.29 4.35 -6.02
CA ARG A 61 2.64 4.68 -6.47
C ARG A 61 2.86 4.35 -7.95
N ARG A 62 2.28 3.26 -8.44
CA ARG A 62 2.37 2.87 -9.85
C ARG A 62 1.72 3.93 -10.75
N ARG A 63 0.54 4.43 -10.38
CA ARG A 63 -0.15 5.52 -11.10
C ARG A 63 0.66 6.81 -11.06
N GLU A 64 1.20 7.18 -9.90
CA GLU A 64 2.11 8.33 -9.78
C GLU A 64 3.35 8.20 -10.68
N VAL A 65 3.97 7.01 -10.74
CA VAL A 65 5.15 6.78 -11.60
C VAL A 65 4.79 6.92 -13.07
N ALA A 66 3.62 6.41 -13.48
CA ALA A 66 3.15 6.50 -14.87
C ALA A 66 2.87 7.95 -15.29
N ASN A 67 2.40 8.79 -14.37
CA ASN A 67 2.08 10.20 -14.61
C ASN A 67 3.30 11.14 -14.49
N MET A 68 4.47 10.65 -14.07
CA MET A 68 5.67 11.48 -13.91
C MET A 68 6.36 11.79 -15.24
N SER A 69 6.86 13.02 -15.38
CA SER A 69 7.62 13.44 -16.57
C SER A 69 9.00 12.76 -16.65
N GLU A 70 9.54 12.65 -17.86
CA GLU A 70 10.82 11.98 -18.15
C GLU A 70 11.99 12.54 -17.32
N GLU A 71 12.00 13.86 -17.09
CA GLU A 71 13.01 14.53 -16.26
C GLU A 71 12.92 14.14 -14.77
N GLN A 72 11.71 13.93 -14.25
CA GLN A 72 11.48 13.50 -12.87
C GLN A 72 11.88 12.03 -12.66
N LEU A 73 11.68 11.19 -13.67
CA LEU A 73 12.13 9.80 -13.68
C LEU A 73 13.66 9.69 -13.73
N ALA A 74 14.33 10.53 -14.52
CA ALA A 74 15.79 10.57 -14.61
C ALA A 74 16.45 10.91 -13.26
N LYS A 75 15.87 11.82 -12.46
CA LYS A 75 16.37 12.16 -11.11
C LYS A 75 16.22 10.99 -10.11
N ARG A 76 15.23 10.11 -10.26
CA ARG A 76 15.09 8.89 -9.43
C ARG A 76 16.19 7.86 -9.68
N SER A 77 16.74 7.77 -10.89
CA SER A 77 17.78 6.79 -11.23
C SER A 77 19.03 6.95 -10.35
N LYS A 78 19.42 8.19 -10.05
CA LYS A 78 20.55 8.52 -9.16
C LYS A 78 20.32 8.08 -7.72
N ILE A 79 19.07 8.14 -7.22
CA ILE A 79 18.70 7.70 -5.87
C ILE A 79 18.75 6.17 -5.75
N ARG A 80 18.24 5.43 -6.76
CA ARG A 80 18.30 3.96 -6.77
C ARG A 80 19.74 3.46 -6.88
N ASN A 81 20.55 4.09 -7.74
CA ASN A 81 21.97 3.75 -7.88
C ASN A 81 22.75 3.99 -6.58
N ARG A 82 22.38 4.99 -5.78
CA ARG A 82 22.97 5.23 -4.45
C ARG A 82 22.61 4.15 -3.41
N ARG A 83 21.44 3.53 -3.52
CA ARG A 83 20.97 2.47 -2.59
C ARG A 83 21.40 1.06 -2.98
N ARG A 84 21.92 0.88 -4.20
CA ARG A 84 22.40 -0.42 -4.73
C ARG A 84 23.88 -0.68 -4.38
N LYS A 85 24.58 0.33 -3.85
CA LYS A 85 25.97 0.26 -3.39
C LYS A 85 25.98 0.06 -1.88
#